data_AF-L9ZQ11-F1
#
_entry.id   AF-L9ZQ11-F1
#
_cell.length_a   1.000
_cell.length_b   1.000
_cell.length_c   1.000
_cell.angle_alpha   90.00
_cell.angle_beta   90.00
_cell.angle_gamma   90.00
#
_symmetry.space_group_name_H-M   'P 1'
#
loop_
_entity.id
_entity.type
_entity.pdbx_description
1 polymer ?
#
loop_
_entity_poly.entity_id
_entity_poly.type
_entity_poly.pdbx_seq_one_letter_code
_entity_poly.pdbx_strand_id
1 'polypeptide(L)'
;MTRDPASDAAADTAGSRSGGDECSPTLVVPEAIRRAICDRAREGDPEEICGILGGAFGPERSHVRSQYPATNVAETPRTRYRIDPEEQLERFERLEARGEEIVGFYHSHPRGPPRPSETDIDAATWADRSYLIVSLDPFAVGSWRWRADAGGDTAAETAAEDGEAADGGYFERDRLRTE
;
A
#
# COMPACT_ATOMS: atom_id res chain seq x y z
N MET A 1 29.42 -34.88 -54.59
CA MET A 1 28.97 -35.84 -53.56
C MET A 1 29.45 -35.25 -52.24
N THR A 2 28.66 -34.51 -51.46
CA THR A 2 27.43 -34.87 -50.72
C THR A 2 27.78 -34.68 -49.23
N ARG A 3 27.16 -33.65 -48.61
CA ARG A 3 26.79 -33.52 -47.17
C ARG A 3 27.95 -33.44 -46.16
N ASP A 4 27.87 -32.81 -45.01
CA ASP A 4 26.96 -31.87 -44.31
C ASP A 4 27.81 -31.34 -43.12
N PRO A 5 27.53 -30.16 -42.55
CA PRO A 5 28.20 -29.64 -41.35
C PRO A 5 27.53 -30.18 -40.06
N ALA A 6 28.34 -30.61 -39.08
CA ALA A 6 27.92 -30.87 -37.69
C ALA A 6 28.70 -29.88 -36.80
N SER A 7 28.06 -28.89 -36.17
CA SER A 7 27.17 -28.94 -34.99
C SER A 7 27.90 -29.10 -33.67
N ASP A 8 27.39 -28.33 -32.71
CA ASP A 8 27.63 -28.28 -31.25
C ASP A 8 28.83 -27.46 -30.75
N ALA A 9 28.62 -26.24 -30.25
CA ALA A 9 27.88 -25.83 -29.04
C ALA A 9 28.62 -26.22 -27.75
N ALA A 10 29.23 -25.20 -27.14
CA ALA A 10 29.44 -25.15 -25.70
C ALA A 10 29.21 -23.70 -25.27
N ALA A 11 28.09 -23.52 -24.57
CA ALA A 11 27.62 -22.27 -24.03
C ALA A 11 28.50 -21.84 -22.85
N ASP A 12 29.13 -20.67 -22.95
CA ASP A 12 29.54 -19.94 -21.76
C ASP A 12 28.31 -19.16 -21.28
N THR A 13 27.59 -19.77 -20.33
CA THR A 13 26.39 -19.19 -19.74
C THR A 13 26.83 -18.03 -18.85
N ALA A 14 26.75 -16.83 -19.40
CA ALA A 14 26.67 -15.61 -18.63
C ALA A 14 25.52 -15.75 -17.62
N GLY A 15 25.88 -15.88 -16.35
CA GLY A 15 24.93 -15.82 -15.25
C GLY A 15 24.29 -14.44 -15.21
N SER A 16 23.16 -14.27 -15.89
CA SER A 16 22.23 -13.18 -15.63
C SER A 16 21.58 -13.45 -14.29
N ARG A 17 22.20 -12.90 -13.23
CA ARG A 17 21.61 -12.76 -11.92
C ARG A 17 20.30 -11.99 -12.09
N SER A 18 19.18 -12.71 -12.01
CA SER A 18 17.86 -12.12 -11.85
C SER A 18 17.73 -11.63 -10.40
N GLY A 19 18.47 -10.58 -10.08
CA GLY A 19 18.39 -9.86 -8.80
C GLY A 19 17.36 -8.74 -8.92
N GLY A 20 16.08 -9.10 -8.99
CA GLY A 20 14.96 -8.15 -9.04
C GLY A 20 13.90 -8.37 -7.96
N ASP A 21 13.89 -9.54 -7.30
CA ASP A 21 12.83 -9.92 -6.36
C ASP A 21 13.22 -9.80 -4.88
N GLU A 22 14.51 -9.60 -4.56
CA GLU A 22 15.00 -9.67 -3.18
C GLU A 22 14.84 -8.35 -2.40
N CYS A 23 14.75 -7.19 -3.06
CA CYS A 23 14.72 -5.86 -2.41
C CYS A 23 13.34 -5.25 -2.18
N SER A 24 12.23 -5.86 -2.64
CA SER A 24 10.91 -5.26 -2.41
C SER A 24 10.58 -5.28 -0.91
N PRO A 25 10.06 -4.17 -0.37
CA PRO A 25 9.62 -4.11 1.02
C PRO A 25 8.55 -5.18 1.28
N THR A 26 8.37 -5.52 2.55
CA THR A 26 7.42 -6.56 2.99
C THR A 26 6.52 -6.05 4.10
N LEU A 27 5.22 -6.02 3.85
CA LEU A 27 4.19 -5.86 4.88
C LEU A 27 3.71 -7.22 5.37
N VAL A 28 3.91 -7.49 6.65
CA VAL A 28 3.37 -8.68 7.32
C VAL A 28 2.09 -8.31 8.04
N VAL A 29 0.99 -8.98 7.69
CA VAL A 29 -0.34 -8.73 8.25
C VAL A 29 -0.88 -10.02 8.87
N PRO A 30 -1.21 -10.05 10.17
CA PRO A 30 -1.84 -11.20 10.79
C PRO A 30 -3.13 -11.62 10.08
N GLU A 31 -3.37 -12.93 9.93
CA GLU A 31 -4.56 -13.45 9.23
C GLU A 31 -5.87 -12.87 9.80
N ALA A 32 -5.94 -12.73 11.14
CA ALA A 32 -7.10 -12.17 11.81
C ALA A 32 -7.39 -10.71 11.39
N ILE A 33 -6.35 -9.89 11.22
CA ILE A 33 -6.47 -8.50 10.78
C ILE A 33 -6.84 -8.46 9.30
N ARG A 34 -6.17 -9.25 8.47
CA ARG A 34 -6.46 -9.35 7.04
C ARG A 34 -7.92 -9.72 6.80
N ARG A 35 -8.41 -10.75 7.50
CA ARG A 35 -9.81 -11.19 7.44
C ARG A 35 -10.76 -10.08 7.89
N ALA A 36 -10.49 -9.44 9.02
CA ALA A 36 -11.32 -8.34 9.52
C ALA A 36 -11.43 -7.16 8.53
N ILE A 37 -10.34 -6.81 7.83
CA ILE A 37 -10.36 -5.79 6.78
C ILE A 37 -11.19 -6.25 5.58
N CYS A 38 -11.04 -7.51 5.16
CA CYS A 38 -11.82 -8.06 4.04
C CYS A 38 -13.31 -8.15 4.35
N ASP A 39 -13.67 -8.54 5.57
CA ASP A 39 -15.07 -8.61 6.01
C ASP A 39 -15.69 -7.21 6.04
N ARG A 40 -14.98 -6.22 6.59
CA ARG A 40 -15.40 -4.80 6.52
C ARG A 40 -15.57 -4.32 5.09
N ALA A 41 -14.68 -4.70 4.17
CA ALA A 41 -14.78 -4.27 2.77
C ALA A 41 -16.08 -4.81 2.15
N ARG A 42 -16.43 -6.07 2.43
CA ARG A 42 -17.70 -6.66 1.96
C ARG A 42 -18.93 -6.01 2.61
N GLU A 43 -18.85 -5.67 3.88
CA GLU A 43 -19.93 -4.98 4.60
C GLU A 43 -20.12 -3.53 4.14
N GLY A 44 -19.03 -2.88 3.71
CA GLY A 44 -19.04 -1.51 3.19
C GLY A 44 -19.51 -1.37 1.75
N ASP A 45 -19.60 -2.46 0.97
CA ASP A 45 -20.09 -2.40 -0.43
C ASP A 45 -21.48 -1.75 -0.49
N PRO A 46 -21.70 -0.72 -1.32
CA PRO A 46 -20.88 -0.31 -2.48
C PRO A 46 -19.90 0.85 -2.23
N GLU A 47 -19.68 1.28 -1.00
CA GLU A 47 -18.77 2.36 -0.62
C GLU A 47 -17.37 1.84 -0.27
N GLU A 48 -16.36 2.69 -0.44
CA GLU A 48 -14.99 2.39 -0.04
C GLU A 48 -14.85 2.55 1.47
N ILE A 49 -14.34 1.50 2.12
CA ILE A 49 -13.87 1.60 3.50
C ILE A 49 -12.46 2.20 3.52
N CYS A 50 -12.09 2.83 4.63
CA CYS A 50 -10.71 3.24 4.90
C CYS A 50 -10.31 2.97 6.35
N GLY A 51 -9.01 3.03 6.62
CA GLY A 51 -8.48 2.94 7.98
C GLY A 51 -6.96 2.96 8.05
N ILE A 52 -6.46 2.88 9.28
CA ILE A 52 -5.04 3.01 9.61
C ILE A 52 -4.50 1.68 10.13
N LEU A 53 -3.29 1.31 9.73
CA LEU A 53 -2.56 0.13 10.19
C LEU A 53 -1.50 0.54 11.21
N GLY A 54 -1.59 -0.05 12.40
CA GLY A 54 -0.62 0.14 13.48
C GLY A 54 0.27 -1.06 13.66
N GLY A 55 1.50 -0.84 14.11
CA GLY A 55 2.39 -1.92 14.51
C GLY A 55 3.85 -1.50 14.62
N ALA A 56 4.75 -2.35 14.13
CA ALA A 56 6.17 -2.03 14.07
C ALA A 56 6.53 -1.65 12.63
N PHE A 57 6.98 -0.41 12.44
CA PHE A 57 7.38 0.07 11.13
C PHE A 57 8.85 -0.31 10.85
N GLY A 58 9.13 -0.64 9.59
CA GLY A 58 10.50 -0.85 9.16
C GLY A 58 10.67 -0.58 7.66
N PRO A 59 11.84 -0.07 7.25
CA PRO A 59 12.11 0.36 5.88
C PRO A 59 12.11 -0.81 4.88
N GLU A 60 12.42 -2.02 5.32
CA GLU A 60 12.38 -3.24 4.50
C GLU A 60 11.21 -4.15 4.87
N ARG A 61 10.84 -4.16 6.16
CA ARG A 61 9.81 -5.04 6.69
C ARG A 61 9.00 -4.32 7.75
N SER A 62 7.69 -4.24 7.56
CA SER A 62 6.75 -3.71 8.56
C SER A 62 5.81 -4.80 9.03
N HIS A 63 5.47 -4.79 10.31
CA HIS A 63 4.58 -5.77 10.93
C HIS A 63 3.35 -5.07 11.49
N VAL A 64 2.19 -5.41 10.93
CA VAL A 64 0.90 -4.93 11.44
C VAL A 64 0.55 -5.69 12.72
N ARG A 65 0.16 -4.94 13.75
CA ARG A 65 -0.32 -5.47 15.04
C ARG A 65 -1.77 -5.09 15.31
N SER A 66 -2.24 -4.01 14.70
CA SER A 66 -3.56 -3.45 14.93
C SER A 66 -4.09 -2.78 13.66
N GLN A 67 -5.42 -2.69 13.58
CA GLN A 67 -6.10 -1.95 12.52
C GLN A 67 -7.16 -1.04 13.15
N TYR A 68 -7.20 0.21 12.69
CA TYR A 68 -8.15 1.21 13.15
C TYR A 68 -9.03 1.61 11.96
N PRO A 69 -10.25 1.05 11.89
CA PRO A 69 -11.33 1.55 11.08
C PRO A 69 -11.44 3.07 11.14
N ALA A 70 -11.60 3.70 9.98
CA ALA A 70 -12.00 5.10 9.89
C ALA A 70 -13.24 5.27 9.03
N THR A 71 -13.93 6.38 9.24
CA THR A 71 -15.07 6.81 8.43
C THR A 71 -14.57 7.44 7.14
N ASN A 72 -15.12 7.01 6.01
CA ASN A 72 -14.86 7.65 4.73
C ASN A 72 -15.75 8.89 4.59
N VAL A 73 -15.14 10.08 4.66
CA VAL A 73 -15.82 11.38 4.52
C VAL A 73 -15.62 12.01 3.13
N ALA A 74 -15.20 11.22 2.13
CA ALA A 74 -15.09 11.71 0.76
C ALA A 74 -16.45 12.07 0.17
N GLU A 75 -16.50 13.11 -0.67
CA GLU A 75 -17.71 13.52 -1.40
C GLU A 75 -18.22 12.42 -2.36
N THR A 76 -17.30 11.58 -2.85
CA THR A 76 -17.59 10.45 -3.73
C THR A 76 -17.03 9.16 -3.10
N PRO A 77 -17.66 8.65 -2.01
CA PRO A 77 -17.10 7.57 -1.20
C PRO A 77 -17.05 6.22 -1.92
N ARG A 78 -17.59 6.12 -3.15
CA ARG A 78 -17.55 4.90 -3.98
C ARG A 78 -16.27 4.71 -4.78
N THR A 79 -15.48 5.78 -4.93
CA THR A 79 -14.27 5.80 -5.78
C THR A 79 -13.15 6.63 -5.18
N ARG A 80 -13.35 7.16 -3.97
CA ARG A 80 -12.41 8.00 -3.24
C ARG A 80 -12.57 7.71 -1.77
N TYR A 81 -11.47 7.79 -1.03
CA TYR A 81 -11.49 7.81 0.41
C TYR A 81 -10.88 9.11 0.96
N ARG A 82 -11.46 9.59 2.06
CA ARG A 82 -10.88 10.62 2.92
C ARG A 82 -11.16 10.22 4.35
N ILE A 83 -10.12 10.13 5.16
CA ILE A 83 -10.27 9.91 6.60
C ILE A 83 -10.65 11.24 7.22
N ASP A 84 -11.63 11.24 8.13
CA ASP A 84 -11.98 12.41 8.92
C ASP A 84 -10.75 12.88 9.73
N PRO A 85 -10.33 14.17 9.66
CA PRO A 85 -9.14 14.64 10.35
C PRO A 85 -9.17 14.47 11.87
N GLU A 86 -10.35 14.61 12.50
CA GLU A 86 -10.50 14.41 13.95
C GLU A 86 -10.34 12.93 14.27
N GLU A 87 -10.98 12.05 13.48
CA GLU A 87 -10.83 10.60 13.66
C GLU A 87 -9.38 10.15 13.40
N GLN A 88 -8.70 10.72 12.41
CA GLN A 88 -7.29 10.45 12.11
C GLN A 88 -6.40 10.76 13.31
N LEU A 89 -6.56 11.96 13.90
CA LEU A 89 -5.81 12.38 15.08
C LEU A 89 -6.07 11.45 16.26
N GLU A 90 -7.33 11.13 16.55
CA GLU A 90 -7.68 10.19 17.62
C GLU A 90 -7.04 8.81 17.41
N ARG A 91 -6.94 8.33 16.15
CA ARG A 91 -6.32 7.03 15.87
C ARG A 91 -4.80 7.10 16.05
N PHE A 92 -4.16 8.20 15.68
CA PHE A 92 -2.74 8.42 15.90
C PHE A 92 -2.40 8.45 17.39
N GLU A 93 -3.16 9.20 18.19
CA GLU A 93 -2.97 9.23 19.65
C GLU A 93 -3.12 7.83 20.28
N ARG A 94 -4.06 7.01 19.78
CA ARG A 94 -4.25 5.63 20.24
C ARG A 94 -3.08 4.71 19.87
N LEU A 95 -2.48 4.90 18.70
CA LEU A 95 -1.28 4.18 18.28
C LEU A 95 -0.11 4.52 19.20
N GLU A 96 0.14 5.80 19.42
CA GLU A 96 1.20 6.29 20.29
C GLU A 96 1.03 5.79 21.73
N ALA A 97 -0.19 5.85 22.27
CA ALA A 97 -0.50 5.34 23.61
C ALA A 97 -0.24 3.84 23.77
N ARG A 98 -0.22 3.07 22.67
CA ARG A 98 0.09 1.64 22.65
C ARG A 98 1.55 1.35 22.29
N GLY A 99 2.36 2.39 22.03
CA GLY A 99 3.73 2.23 21.53
C GLY A 99 3.78 1.60 20.14
N GLU A 100 2.74 1.81 19.33
CA GLU A 100 2.66 1.36 17.95
C GLU A 100 3.01 2.51 17.00
N GLU A 101 3.71 2.19 15.93
CA GLU A 101 4.00 3.11 14.82
C GLU A 101 2.93 2.97 13.74
N ILE A 102 2.71 4.05 12.99
CA ILE A 102 1.90 4.01 11.76
C ILE A 102 2.68 3.20 10.73
N VAL A 103 2.20 2.00 10.44
CA VAL A 103 2.76 1.12 9.40
C VAL A 103 2.23 1.54 8.02
N GLY A 104 0.98 2.00 7.99
CA GLY A 104 0.27 2.16 6.73
C GLY A 104 -1.17 2.59 6.86
N PHE A 105 -1.82 2.66 5.71
CA PHE A 105 -3.25 2.88 5.56
C PHE A 105 -3.85 1.73 4.77
N TYR A 106 -5.16 1.56 4.85
CA TYR A 106 -5.87 0.63 3.98
C TYR A 106 -7.16 1.23 3.47
N HIS A 107 -7.57 0.79 2.29
CA HIS A 107 -8.90 1.07 1.74
C HIS A 107 -9.38 -0.07 0.85
N SER A 108 -10.63 0.00 0.40
CA SER A 108 -11.20 -0.99 -0.52
C SER A 108 -11.60 -0.36 -1.84
N HIS A 109 -11.46 -1.11 -2.93
CA HIS A 109 -12.05 -0.82 -4.22
C HIS A 109 -13.21 -1.79 -4.51
N PRO A 110 -14.47 -1.42 -4.26
CA PRO A 110 -15.62 -2.30 -4.44
C PRO A 110 -15.79 -2.81 -5.88
N ARG A 111 -15.41 -2.00 -6.88
CA ARG A 111 -15.49 -2.32 -8.31
C ARG A 111 -14.18 -2.08 -9.07
N GLY A 112 -13.09 -1.77 -8.35
CA GLY A 112 -11.80 -1.39 -8.92
C GLY A 112 -10.72 -2.46 -8.68
N PRO A 113 -9.58 -2.35 -9.37
CA PRO A 113 -8.50 -3.31 -9.23
C PRO A 113 -7.87 -3.25 -7.83
N PRO A 114 -7.21 -4.32 -7.37
CA PRO A 114 -6.40 -4.30 -6.16
C PRO A 114 -5.07 -3.63 -6.53
N ARG A 115 -5.09 -2.35 -6.93
CA ARG A 115 -3.95 -1.51 -7.28
C ARG A 115 -4.35 -0.05 -7.07
N PRO A 116 -3.41 0.83 -6.69
CA PRO A 116 -3.70 2.25 -6.55
C PRO A 116 -4.14 2.84 -7.89
N SER A 117 -5.17 3.67 -7.82
CA SER A 117 -5.67 4.53 -8.88
C SER A 117 -4.90 5.85 -8.91
N GLU A 118 -5.11 6.67 -9.93
CA GLU A 118 -4.52 8.03 -10.01
C GLU A 118 -4.98 8.90 -8.82
N THR A 119 -6.22 8.75 -8.35
CA THR A 119 -6.69 9.50 -7.18
C THR A 119 -6.02 9.04 -5.88
N ASP A 120 -5.57 7.79 -5.80
CA ASP A 120 -4.83 7.29 -4.64
C ASP A 120 -3.41 7.89 -4.57
N ILE A 121 -2.83 8.23 -5.72
CA ILE A 121 -1.54 8.94 -5.81
C ILE A 121 -1.71 10.33 -5.22
N ASP A 122 -2.76 11.06 -5.60
CA ASP A 122 -3.05 12.40 -5.08
C ASP A 122 -3.35 12.40 -3.56
N ALA A 123 -3.90 11.29 -3.05
CA ALA A 123 -4.21 11.13 -1.63
C ALA A 123 -3.00 10.66 -0.78
N ALA A 124 -1.96 10.12 -1.41
CA ALA A 124 -0.82 9.54 -0.72
C ALA A 124 0.18 10.61 -0.26
N THR A 125 0.10 10.96 1.02
CA THR A 125 0.97 11.98 1.64
C THR A 125 2.05 11.39 2.54
N TRP A 126 1.93 10.12 2.94
CA TRP A 126 2.83 9.50 3.92
C TRP A 126 3.94 8.68 3.24
N ALA A 127 5.13 9.28 3.15
CA ALA A 127 6.33 8.64 2.62
C ALA A 127 6.65 7.34 3.36
N ASP A 128 7.07 6.34 2.59
CA ASP A 128 7.47 5.00 3.02
C ASP A 128 6.38 4.18 3.76
N ARG A 129 5.15 4.65 3.82
CA ARG A 129 4.04 3.90 4.43
C ARG A 129 3.39 2.97 3.42
N SER A 130 2.92 1.82 3.91
CA SER A 130 2.25 0.81 3.09
C SER A 130 0.76 1.13 2.97
N TYR A 131 0.22 1.03 1.78
CA TYR A 131 -1.19 1.22 1.45
C TYR A 131 -1.74 -0.14 1.03
N LEU A 132 -2.62 -0.71 1.84
CA LEU A 132 -3.25 -1.99 1.57
C LEU A 132 -4.59 -1.76 0.87
N ILE A 133 -4.79 -2.39 -0.28
CA ILE A 133 -6.00 -2.22 -1.10
C ILE A 133 -6.71 -3.55 -1.22
N VAL A 134 -7.98 -3.58 -0.85
CA VAL A 134 -8.88 -4.72 -1.01
C VAL A 134 -9.80 -4.49 -2.20
N SER A 135 -9.62 -5.23 -3.28
CA SER A 135 -10.60 -5.31 -4.35
C SER A 135 -11.64 -6.38 -4.03
N LEU A 136 -12.92 -6.08 -4.32
CA LEU A 136 -14.02 -7.05 -4.17
C LEU A 136 -14.37 -7.75 -5.48
N ASP A 137 -14.06 -7.16 -6.63
CA ASP A 137 -14.39 -7.70 -7.95
C ASP A 137 -13.28 -7.39 -8.99
N PRO A 138 -12.37 -8.35 -9.29
CA PRO A 138 -12.24 -9.66 -8.64
C PRO A 138 -11.65 -9.55 -7.23
N PHE A 139 -12.12 -10.40 -6.30
CA PHE A 139 -11.64 -10.37 -4.92
C PHE A 139 -10.13 -10.60 -4.83
N ALA A 140 -9.40 -9.59 -4.36
CA ALA A 140 -7.96 -9.63 -4.23
C ALA A 140 -7.46 -8.58 -3.23
N VAL A 141 -6.33 -8.87 -2.59
CA VAL A 141 -5.68 -7.95 -1.66
C VAL A 141 -4.26 -7.71 -2.14
N GLY A 142 -3.83 -6.46 -2.17
CA GLY A 142 -2.42 -6.13 -2.39
C GLY A 142 -1.94 -5.04 -1.44
N SER A 143 -0.63 -4.81 -1.47
CA SER A 143 0.06 -3.77 -0.71
C SER A 143 0.96 -2.98 -1.65
N TRP A 144 1.03 -1.67 -1.45
CA TRP A 144 1.91 -0.76 -2.17
C TRP A 144 2.52 0.23 -1.20
N ARG A 145 3.83 0.45 -1.28
CA ARG A 145 4.51 1.46 -0.50
C ARG A 145 4.61 2.75 -1.31
N TRP A 146 4.22 3.86 -0.70
CA TRP A 146 4.38 5.18 -1.30
C TRP A 146 5.83 5.63 -1.19
N ARG A 147 6.45 5.96 -2.33
CA ARG A 147 7.78 6.57 -2.41
C ARG A 147 7.60 8.00 -2.89
N ALA A 148 7.78 8.95 -1.98
CA ALA A 148 7.86 10.36 -2.36
C ALA A 148 9.22 10.60 -3.05
N ASP A 149 9.24 11.46 -4.07
CA ASP A 149 10.50 11.96 -4.60
C ASP A 149 11.23 12.75 -3.51
N ALA A 150 12.57 12.84 -3.60
CA ALA A 150 13.45 13.38 -2.55
C ALA A 150 13.30 14.91 -2.27
N GLY A 151 12.14 15.50 -2.59
CA GLY A 151 11.79 16.90 -2.38
C GLY A 151 10.91 17.18 -1.14
N GLY A 152 10.28 16.18 -0.54
CA GLY A 152 9.19 16.40 0.44
C GLY A 152 9.36 15.71 1.78
N ASP A 153 10.49 15.89 2.46
CA ASP A 153 10.64 15.52 3.88
C ASP A 153 10.14 16.68 4.77
N THR A 154 8.84 16.98 4.69
CA THR A 154 8.17 17.83 5.69
C THR A 154 7.03 17.06 6.31
N ALA A 155 7.36 16.43 7.44
CA ALA A 155 6.40 15.99 8.42
C ALA A 155 5.37 17.09 8.69
N ALA A 156 4.11 16.79 8.38
CA ALA A 156 2.89 17.31 8.99
C ALA A 156 2.97 18.70 9.65
N GLU A 157 2.98 19.78 8.86
CA GLU A 157 2.38 21.06 9.23
C GLU A 157 1.96 21.80 7.97
N THR A 158 0.68 21.76 7.58
CA THR A 158 -0.11 22.95 7.21
C THR A 158 -1.55 22.61 6.86
N ALA A 159 -2.43 23.42 7.45
CA ALA A 159 -3.85 23.50 7.14
C ALA A 159 -4.07 23.87 5.67
N ALA A 160 -5.22 23.45 5.14
CA ALA A 160 -5.76 23.82 3.84
C ALA A 160 -5.60 25.31 3.55
N GLU A 161 -4.98 25.68 2.43
CA GLU A 161 -5.38 26.71 1.44
C GLU A 161 -4.65 26.44 0.11
N ASP A 162 -5.39 26.50 -1.00
CA ASP A 162 -4.98 26.71 -2.40
C ASP A 162 -3.71 26.04 -2.98
N GLY A 163 -3.91 25.01 -3.80
CA GLY A 163 -3.23 24.80 -5.11
C GLY A 163 -1.71 24.61 -5.17
N GLU A 164 -1.32 23.48 -5.78
CA GLU A 164 0.03 23.11 -6.25
C GLU A 164 1.08 22.64 -5.21
N ALA A 165 1.07 21.32 -4.97
CA ALA A 165 2.30 20.53 -4.95
C ALA A 165 1.99 19.09 -5.40
N ALA A 166 2.01 18.84 -6.71
CA ALA A 166 2.33 17.49 -7.18
C ALA A 166 3.85 17.32 -6.99
N ASP A 167 4.26 17.14 -5.73
CA ASP A 167 5.56 16.55 -5.46
C ASP A 167 5.45 15.10 -5.94
N GLY A 168 6.23 14.78 -6.97
CA GLY A 168 6.14 13.51 -7.66
C GLY A 168 6.35 12.35 -6.69
N GLY A 169 5.62 11.26 -6.89
CA GLY A 169 5.84 10.05 -6.14
C GLY A 169 5.24 8.86 -6.86
N TYR A 170 5.64 7.67 -6.47
CA TYR A 170 5.13 6.45 -7.07
C TYR A 170 4.86 5.37 -6.03
N PHE A 171 3.92 4.51 -6.37
CA PHE A 171 3.66 3.30 -5.61
C PHE A 171 4.59 2.18 -6.04
N GLU A 172 5.48 1.78 -5.14
CA GLU A 172 6.25 0.56 -5.26
C GLU A 172 5.43 -0.62 -4.75
N ARG A 173 5.39 -1.74 -5.47
CA ARG A 173 4.67 -2.93 -5.00
C ARG A 173 5.36 -3.51 -3.76
N ASP A 174 4.57 -3.71 -2.72
CA ASP A 174 5.02 -4.27 -1.44
C ASP A 174 4.61 -5.75 -1.37
N ARG A 175 5.52 -6.60 -0.85
CA ARG A 175 5.25 -8.03 -0.67
C ARG A 175 4.34 -8.20 0.54
N LEU A 176 3.06 -8.42 0.28
CA LEU A 176 2.10 -8.78 1.32
C LEU A 176 2.35 -10.22 1.81
N ARG A 177 2.68 -10.36 3.08
CA ARG A 177 2.79 -11.64 3.79
C ARG A 177 1.71 -11.74 4.85
N THR A 178 1.24 -12.96 5.08
CA THR A 178 0.27 -13.25 6.13
C THR A 178 0.86 -14.25 7.11
N GLU A 179 0.68 -13.99 8.40
CA GLU A 179 1.14 -14.81 9.52
C GLU A 179 -0.02 -15.25 10.43
#